data_AF-A0A7Y3BWG8-F1
#
_entry.id   AF-A0A7Y3BWG8-F1
#
_cell.length_a   1.000
_cell.length_b   1.000
_cell.length_c   1.000
_cell.angle_alpha   90.00
_cell.angle_beta   90.00
_cell.angle_gamma   90.00
#
_symmetry.space_group_name_H-M   'P 1'
#
loop_
_entity.id
_entity.type
_entity.pdbx_description
1 polymer ?
#
loop_
_entity_poly.entity_id
_entity_poly.type
_entity_poly.pdbx_seq_one_letter_code
_entity_poly.pdbx_strand_id
1 'polypeptide(L)'
;MEHHGLDVVVKLNPTLLGFGNVVDILQKQLGYEHIRLSRDSFVDDLQFPRAIELIQELRDFAKERDRTFGIKLTNTLVVQNDKGFLPDDPMYLSGPPLHVLATALLDELINTLPNNTLMVEGHAGDVQVSWSAGITRENFATSIGMGVAPATVCSDLLQPGGYGRIKPMLKRLTDNMKEAGVNDLAGWRRHEWDRAKAAGFLGPVEAHLHELTKGELREKYHHEAHKDGPRQVDHELEMWGCVACNFCVTVCPNDAFTKIPTPAGMEVDGRQQYVVLVEQCNECGNCMVFCPEEGDPAQIKPRLFFDESRFAAQTGQAFLLSKDNGGFSITATPQAGSEVPVLRELLEQGGKAITG
;
A
#
# COMPACT_ATOMS: atom_id res chain seq x y z
N MET A 1 -20.96 -1.06 -18.48
CA MET A 1 -20.99 -0.73 -19.91
C MET A 1 -22.38 -0.36 -20.40
N GLU A 2 -23.41 -1.20 -20.24
CA GLU A 2 -24.76 -0.91 -20.78
C GLU A 2 -25.55 0.13 -19.98
N HIS A 3 -25.91 -0.19 -18.73
CA HIS A 3 -26.83 0.64 -17.97
C HIS A 3 -26.30 2.05 -17.67
N HIS A 4 -25.00 2.16 -17.34
CA HIS A 4 -24.36 3.43 -16.98
C HIS A 4 -23.44 4.00 -18.07
N GLY A 5 -23.23 3.30 -19.20
CA GLY A 5 -22.35 3.80 -20.26
C GLY A 5 -20.87 3.92 -19.87
N LEU A 6 -20.40 3.20 -18.84
CA LEU A 6 -19.02 3.31 -18.34
C LEU A 6 -18.09 2.25 -18.94
N ASP A 7 -16.84 2.65 -19.17
CA ASP A 7 -15.69 1.76 -19.36
C ASP A 7 -15.45 0.94 -18.09
N VAL A 8 -14.87 -0.25 -18.24
CA VAL A 8 -14.71 -1.19 -17.12
C VAL A 8 -13.31 -1.78 -17.09
N VAL A 9 -12.72 -1.79 -15.90
CA VAL A 9 -11.49 -2.52 -15.60
C VAL A 9 -11.81 -3.62 -14.59
N VAL A 10 -11.50 -4.88 -14.92
CA VAL A 10 -11.71 -6.02 -14.01
C VAL A 10 -10.39 -6.37 -13.31
N LYS A 11 -10.43 -6.44 -11.98
CA LYS A 11 -9.27 -6.82 -11.17
C LYS A 11 -9.19 -8.33 -11.08
N LEU A 12 -8.02 -8.87 -11.43
CA LEU A 12 -7.78 -10.32 -11.43
C LEU A 12 -6.94 -10.72 -10.20
N ASN A 13 -7.12 -11.95 -9.75
CA ASN A 13 -6.43 -12.49 -8.58
C ASN A 13 -5.13 -13.20 -8.99
N PRO A 14 -4.09 -13.19 -8.13
CA PRO A 14 -2.84 -13.91 -8.38
C PRO A 14 -3.01 -15.44 -8.37
N THR A 15 -4.14 -15.94 -7.85
CA THR A 15 -4.54 -17.35 -7.88
C THR A 15 -4.64 -17.93 -9.29
N LEU A 16 -4.78 -17.07 -10.32
CA LEU A 16 -4.73 -17.45 -11.73
C LEU A 16 -3.43 -18.16 -12.15
N LEU A 17 -2.32 -17.92 -11.45
CA LEU A 17 -1.08 -18.69 -11.66
C LEU A 17 -1.22 -20.18 -11.32
N GLY A 18 -2.24 -20.54 -10.55
CA GLY A 18 -2.44 -21.87 -9.99
C GLY A 18 -1.59 -22.13 -8.74
N PHE A 19 -2.10 -23.02 -7.88
CA PHE A 19 -1.51 -23.30 -6.57
C PHE A 19 -0.04 -23.73 -6.65
N GLY A 20 0.29 -24.61 -7.61
CA GLY A 20 1.64 -25.15 -7.76
C GLY A 20 2.68 -24.10 -8.11
N ASN A 21 2.36 -23.20 -9.04
CA ASN A 21 3.27 -22.12 -9.46
C ASN A 21 3.43 -21.07 -8.36
N VAL A 22 2.36 -20.73 -7.64
CA VAL A 22 2.47 -19.82 -6.48
C VAL A 22 3.35 -20.42 -5.40
N VAL A 23 3.21 -21.71 -5.06
CA VAL A 23 4.11 -22.42 -4.13
C VAL A 23 5.56 -22.37 -4.61
N ASP A 24 5.78 -22.66 -5.90
CA ASP A 24 7.13 -22.67 -6.47
C ASP A 24 7.81 -21.30 -6.36
N ILE A 25 7.13 -20.24 -6.80
CA ILE A 25 7.67 -18.87 -6.75
C ILE A 25 7.79 -18.39 -5.30
N LEU A 26 6.69 -18.39 -4.55
CA LEU A 26 6.63 -17.75 -3.24
C LEU A 26 7.47 -18.48 -2.19
N GLN A 27 7.31 -19.80 -2.09
CA GLN A 27 7.93 -20.57 -1.02
C GLN A 27 9.32 -21.05 -1.42
N LYS A 28 9.49 -21.65 -2.61
CA LYS A 28 10.79 -22.24 -2.98
C LYS A 28 11.79 -21.23 -3.54
N GLN A 29 11.34 -20.32 -4.41
CA GLN A 29 12.25 -19.35 -5.02
C GLN A 29 12.48 -18.11 -4.14
N LEU A 30 11.43 -17.60 -3.49
CA LEU A 30 11.52 -16.40 -2.64
C LEU A 30 11.67 -16.70 -1.14
N GLY A 31 11.61 -17.96 -0.71
CA GLY A 31 11.91 -18.36 0.67
C GLY A 31 10.81 -18.07 1.70
N TYR A 32 9.59 -17.72 1.28
CA TYR A 32 8.46 -17.46 2.18
C TYR A 32 7.75 -18.75 2.63
N GLU A 33 8.52 -19.76 3.05
CA GLU A 33 8.01 -21.10 3.44
C GLU A 33 7.00 -21.07 4.59
N HIS A 34 7.09 -20.05 5.44
CA HIS A 34 6.18 -19.87 6.57
C HIS A 34 4.78 -19.40 6.16
N ILE A 35 4.59 -18.91 4.93
CA ILE A 35 3.30 -18.40 4.46
C ILE A 35 2.38 -19.56 4.06
N ARG A 36 1.27 -19.71 4.78
CA ARG A 36 0.28 -20.75 4.53
C ARG A 36 -0.77 -20.29 3.51
N LEU A 37 -0.76 -20.91 2.34
CA LEU A 37 -1.72 -20.63 1.27
C LEU A 37 -3.07 -21.30 1.55
N SER A 38 -4.18 -20.62 1.26
CA SER A 38 -5.51 -21.22 1.29
C SER A 38 -5.78 -21.96 -0.03
N ARG A 39 -5.79 -23.30 -0.02
CA ARG A 39 -6.07 -24.09 -1.23
C ARG A 39 -7.47 -23.82 -1.78
N ASP A 40 -8.45 -23.61 -0.90
CA ASP A 40 -9.84 -23.34 -1.27
C ASP A 40 -9.95 -22.05 -2.09
N SER A 41 -9.17 -21.01 -1.74
CA SER A 41 -9.15 -19.76 -2.52
C SER A 41 -8.72 -19.94 -3.98
N PHE A 42 -7.89 -20.95 -4.30
CA PHE A 42 -7.53 -21.25 -5.69
C PHE A 42 -8.61 -22.05 -6.42
N VAL A 43 -9.43 -22.81 -5.70
CA VAL A 43 -10.52 -23.61 -6.29
C VAL A 43 -11.73 -22.72 -6.58
N ASP A 44 -12.05 -21.82 -5.64
CA ASP A 44 -13.23 -20.97 -5.71
C ASP A 44 -13.04 -19.78 -6.67
N ASP A 45 -11.80 -19.34 -6.87
CA ASP A 45 -11.47 -18.23 -7.77
C ASP A 45 -11.64 -18.58 -9.25
N LEU A 46 -11.63 -17.54 -10.09
CA LEU A 46 -11.57 -17.67 -11.54
C LEU A 46 -10.35 -18.50 -11.97
N GLN A 47 -10.60 -19.53 -12.79
CA GLN A 47 -9.56 -20.42 -13.30
C GLN A 47 -8.91 -19.86 -14.57
N PHE A 48 -7.63 -20.13 -14.79
CA PHE A 48 -6.84 -19.54 -15.88
C PHE A 48 -7.44 -19.72 -17.28
N PRO A 49 -7.84 -20.94 -17.72
CA PRO A 49 -8.45 -21.09 -19.05
C PRO A 49 -9.71 -20.23 -19.22
N ARG A 50 -10.55 -20.17 -18.19
CA ARG A 50 -11.76 -19.34 -18.23
C ARG A 50 -11.44 -17.84 -18.20
N ALA A 51 -10.35 -17.43 -17.54
CA ALA A 51 -9.90 -16.03 -17.56
C ALA A 51 -9.48 -15.59 -18.98
N ILE A 52 -8.80 -16.45 -19.73
CA ILE A 52 -8.41 -16.20 -21.12
C ILE A 52 -9.63 -15.98 -22.01
N GLU A 53 -10.66 -16.82 -21.88
CA GLU A 53 -11.93 -16.66 -22.59
C GLU A 53 -12.65 -15.36 -22.17
N LEU A 54 -12.78 -15.14 -20.85
CA LEU A 54 -13.50 -14.00 -20.30
C LEU A 54 -12.88 -12.66 -20.71
N ILE A 55 -11.55 -12.55 -20.76
CA ILE A 55 -10.86 -11.34 -21.22
C ILE A 55 -11.24 -11.01 -22.66
N GLN A 56 -11.32 -12.02 -23.54
CA GLN A 56 -11.69 -11.83 -24.94
C GLN A 56 -13.18 -11.48 -25.08
N GLU A 57 -14.05 -12.21 -24.38
CA GLU A 57 -15.50 -11.96 -24.38
C GLU A 57 -15.83 -10.53 -23.89
N LEU A 58 -15.22 -10.10 -22.77
CA LEU A 58 -15.46 -8.77 -22.22
C LEU A 58 -14.88 -7.66 -23.10
N ARG A 59 -13.75 -7.92 -23.76
CA ARG A 59 -13.17 -7.02 -24.75
C ARG A 59 -14.14 -6.81 -25.92
N ASP A 60 -14.66 -7.88 -26.51
CA ASP A 60 -15.58 -7.79 -27.65
C ASP A 60 -16.90 -7.16 -27.24
N PHE A 61 -17.44 -7.54 -26.08
CA PHE A 61 -18.64 -6.95 -25.50
C PHE A 61 -18.52 -5.42 -25.32
N ALA A 62 -17.34 -4.94 -24.90
CA ALA A 62 -17.05 -3.52 -24.77
C ALA A 62 -17.00 -2.82 -26.13
N LYS A 63 -16.31 -3.41 -27.11
CA LYS A 63 -16.19 -2.87 -28.48
C LYS A 63 -17.52 -2.68 -29.17
N GLU A 64 -18.41 -3.68 -29.07
CA GLU A 64 -19.76 -3.61 -29.64
C GLU A 64 -20.58 -2.44 -29.09
N ARG A 65 -20.18 -1.88 -27.93
CA ARG A 65 -20.86 -0.79 -27.23
C ARG A 65 -20.08 0.52 -27.24
N ASP A 66 -19.02 0.61 -28.04
CA ASP A 66 -18.13 1.78 -28.08
C ASP A 66 -17.58 2.10 -26.67
N ARG A 67 -17.16 1.06 -25.94
CA ARG A 67 -16.56 1.13 -24.61
C ARG A 67 -15.19 0.47 -24.56
N THR A 68 -14.41 0.87 -23.56
CA THR A 68 -13.09 0.31 -23.29
C THR A 68 -13.17 -0.73 -22.17
N PHE A 69 -12.42 -1.82 -22.36
CA PHE A 69 -12.20 -2.84 -21.35
C PHE A 69 -10.72 -2.91 -20.97
N GLY A 70 -10.44 -3.10 -19.68
CA GLY A 70 -9.09 -3.33 -19.18
C GLY A 70 -9.06 -4.38 -18.06
N ILE A 71 -7.86 -4.78 -17.70
CA ILE A 71 -7.61 -5.65 -16.54
C ILE A 71 -6.73 -4.94 -15.51
N LYS A 72 -6.82 -5.36 -14.25
CA LYS A 72 -5.96 -4.89 -13.16
C LYS A 72 -5.25 -6.05 -12.50
N LEU A 73 -3.92 -6.04 -12.59
CA LEU A 73 -3.03 -7.05 -12.02
C LEU A 73 -2.32 -6.50 -10.78
N THR A 74 -2.55 -7.01 -9.58
CA THR A 74 -3.56 -8.02 -9.19
C THR A 74 -4.28 -7.55 -7.93
N ASN A 75 -5.28 -8.32 -7.50
CA ASN A 75 -5.69 -8.31 -6.10
C ASN A 75 -4.60 -8.90 -5.20
N THR A 76 -4.79 -8.79 -3.89
CA THR A 76 -3.92 -9.46 -2.91
C THR A 76 -4.05 -10.98 -3.00
N LEU A 77 -3.03 -11.69 -2.55
CA LEU A 77 -3.08 -13.15 -2.43
C LEU A 77 -3.67 -13.52 -1.08
N VAL A 78 -4.72 -14.34 -1.06
CA VAL A 78 -5.34 -14.84 0.18
C VAL A 78 -4.44 -15.88 0.82
N VAL A 79 -4.11 -15.67 2.09
CA VAL A 79 -3.28 -16.57 2.91
C VAL A 79 -3.98 -16.79 4.26
N GLN A 80 -3.61 -17.84 4.99
CA GLN A 80 -4.19 -18.10 6.30
C GLN A 80 -3.60 -17.12 7.34
N ASN A 81 -4.44 -16.62 8.23
CA ASN A 81 -4.02 -15.86 9.41
C ASN A 81 -3.57 -16.84 10.52
N ASP A 82 -2.30 -17.26 10.48
CA ASP A 82 -1.74 -18.22 11.43
C ASP A 82 -1.05 -17.58 12.65
N LYS A 83 -0.96 -16.24 12.67
CA LYS A 83 -0.32 -15.47 13.75
C LYS A 83 -1.30 -14.92 14.79
N GLY A 84 -2.60 -15.02 14.56
CA GLY A 84 -3.64 -14.53 15.48
C GLY A 84 -3.63 -13.02 15.70
N PHE A 85 -3.01 -12.27 14.80
CA PHE A 85 -2.91 -10.80 14.89
C PHE A 85 -4.17 -10.11 14.37
N LEU A 86 -4.74 -10.62 13.27
CA LEU A 86 -6.02 -10.16 12.74
C LEU A 86 -7.18 -10.95 13.40
N PRO A 87 -8.38 -10.36 13.51
CA PRO A 87 -9.53 -11.04 14.11
C PRO A 87 -10.13 -12.14 13.22
N ASP A 88 -9.99 -12.03 11.90
CA ASP A 88 -10.56 -12.95 10.93
C ASP A 88 -9.55 -13.98 10.42
N ASP A 89 -10.04 -15.13 9.94
CA ASP A 89 -9.23 -16.24 9.44
C ASP A 89 -8.40 -15.93 8.16
N PRO A 90 -8.89 -15.21 7.14
CA PRO A 90 -8.08 -14.87 5.97
C PRO A 90 -7.21 -13.62 6.21
N MET A 91 -5.96 -13.68 5.73
CA MET A 91 -5.06 -12.54 5.60
C MET A 91 -4.73 -12.31 4.12
N TYR A 92 -4.34 -11.09 3.78
CA TYR A 92 -4.11 -10.67 2.40
C TYR A 92 -2.65 -10.26 2.18
N LEU A 93 -1.90 -11.09 1.46
CA LEU A 93 -0.51 -10.82 1.12
C LEU A 93 -0.41 -9.74 0.05
N SER A 94 0.41 -8.73 0.33
CA SER A 94 0.76 -7.64 -0.58
C SER A 94 2.28 -7.38 -0.56
N GLY A 95 2.73 -6.26 -1.16
CA GLY A 95 4.13 -5.88 -1.12
C GLY A 95 5.03 -6.67 -2.08
N PRO A 96 6.34 -6.82 -1.77
CA PRO A 96 7.35 -7.34 -2.70
C PRO A 96 7.00 -8.70 -3.33
N PRO A 97 6.56 -9.74 -2.59
CA PRO A 97 6.31 -11.04 -3.20
C PRO A 97 5.14 -11.01 -4.19
N LEU A 98 4.13 -10.17 -3.93
CA LEU A 98 3.00 -9.97 -4.84
C LEU A 98 3.45 -9.35 -6.18
N HIS A 99 4.50 -8.53 -6.18
CA HIS A 99 5.06 -7.99 -7.42
C HIS A 99 5.61 -9.09 -8.34
N VAL A 100 6.31 -10.08 -7.76
CA VAL A 100 6.87 -11.21 -8.51
C VAL A 100 5.75 -12.08 -9.08
N LEU A 101 4.73 -12.40 -8.26
CA LEU A 101 3.57 -13.16 -8.70
C LEU A 101 2.78 -12.43 -9.80
N ALA A 102 2.55 -11.12 -9.66
CA ALA A 102 1.87 -10.35 -10.69
C ALA A 102 2.68 -10.27 -11.99
N THR A 103 4.02 -10.19 -11.91
CA THR A 103 4.91 -10.19 -13.08
C THR A 103 4.85 -11.55 -13.79
N ALA A 104 4.91 -12.65 -13.04
CA ALA A 104 4.73 -13.99 -13.59
C ALA A 104 3.36 -14.17 -14.26
N LEU A 105 2.29 -13.66 -13.64
CA LEU A 105 0.95 -13.75 -14.22
C LEU A 105 0.83 -12.92 -15.50
N LEU A 106 1.42 -11.73 -15.54
CA LEU A 106 1.43 -10.92 -16.77
C LEU A 106 2.22 -11.62 -17.88
N ASP A 107 3.35 -12.24 -17.56
CA ASP A 107 4.13 -13.03 -18.52
C ASP A 107 3.31 -14.21 -19.09
N GLU A 108 2.61 -14.95 -18.23
CA GLU A 108 1.75 -16.07 -18.66
C GLU A 108 0.58 -15.60 -19.52
N LEU A 109 -0.04 -14.46 -19.18
CA LEU A 109 -1.11 -13.84 -19.98
C LEU A 109 -0.59 -13.38 -21.35
N ILE A 110 0.59 -12.76 -21.41
CA ILE A 110 1.26 -12.33 -22.64
C ILE A 110 1.51 -13.51 -23.57
N ASN A 111 2.00 -14.63 -23.01
CA ASN A 111 2.33 -15.83 -23.78
C ASN A 111 1.10 -16.64 -24.23
N THR A 112 -0.05 -16.45 -23.57
CA THR A 112 -1.27 -17.23 -23.84
C THR A 112 -2.30 -16.46 -24.67
N LEU A 113 -2.48 -15.17 -24.41
CA LEU A 113 -3.46 -14.36 -25.14
C LEU A 113 -2.97 -14.04 -26.56
N PRO A 114 -3.89 -13.90 -27.53
CA PRO A 114 -3.52 -13.40 -28.86
C PRO A 114 -2.77 -12.06 -28.78
N ASN A 115 -1.72 -11.89 -29.59
CA ASN A 115 -0.85 -10.70 -29.57
C ASN A 115 -1.56 -9.37 -29.79
N ASN A 116 -2.78 -9.40 -30.34
CA ASN A 116 -3.63 -8.23 -30.52
C ASN A 116 -4.57 -7.99 -29.34
N THR A 117 -4.37 -8.60 -28.16
CA THR A 117 -5.27 -8.48 -27.01
C THR A 117 -4.80 -7.42 -26.02
N LEU A 118 -3.64 -7.64 -25.40
CA LEU A 118 -3.13 -6.73 -24.37
C LEU A 118 -2.47 -5.49 -24.97
N MET A 119 -2.73 -4.33 -24.37
CA MET A 119 -2.07 -3.07 -24.69
C MET A 119 -0.81 -2.92 -23.81
N VAL A 120 0.18 -3.77 -24.06
CA VAL A 120 1.53 -3.74 -23.46
C VAL A 120 2.57 -3.63 -24.57
N GLU A 121 3.78 -3.17 -24.25
CA GLU A 121 4.80 -2.95 -25.28
C GLU A 121 5.11 -4.26 -26.02
N GLY A 122 5.14 -4.21 -27.36
CA GLY A 122 5.26 -5.39 -28.23
C GLY A 122 3.96 -6.08 -28.63
N HIS A 123 2.84 -5.70 -28.02
CA HIS A 123 1.51 -6.20 -28.34
C HIS A 123 0.67 -5.07 -28.95
N ALA A 124 -0.06 -5.38 -30.02
CA ALA A 124 -0.91 -4.42 -30.73
C ALA A 124 -2.36 -4.48 -30.26
N GLY A 125 -2.55 -4.74 -28.97
CA GLY A 125 -3.86 -4.87 -28.35
C GLY A 125 -4.45 -3.56 -27.82
N ASP A 126 -5.65 -3.68 -27.28
CA ASP A 126 -6.47 -2.58 -26.77
C ASP A 126 -6.98 -2.83 -25.34
N VAL A 127 -6.69 -4.02 -24.76
CA VAL A 127 -7.00 -4.32 -23.36
C VAL A 127 -5.89 -3.71 -22.50
N GLN A 128 -6.21 -2.61 -21.84
CA GLN A 128 -5.30 -1.94 -20.91
C GLN A 128 -4.95 -2.85 -19.74
N VAL A 129 -3.66 -2.92 -19.38
CA VAL A 129 -3.18 -3.61 -18.17
C VAL A 129 -2.81 -2.58 -17.12
N SER A 130 -3.71 -2.37 -16.16
CA SER A 130 -3.40 -1.57 -14.97
C SER A 130 -2.73 -2.42 -13.89
N TRP A 131 -1.91 -1.79 -13.04
CA TRP A 131 -1.05 -2.49 -12.10
C TRP A 131 -1.29 -2.07 -10.66
N SER A 132 -1.27 -3.02 -9.73
CA SER A 132 -1.46 -2.81 -8.30
C SER A 132 -0.81 -3.91 -7.47
N ALA A 133 0.45 -4.23 -7.79
CA ALA A 133 1.20 -5.28 -7.12
C ALA A 133 2.61 -4.82 -6.76
N GLY A 134 2.82 -4.57 -5.46
CA GLY A 134 4.15 -4.36 -4.86
C GLY A 134 5.02 -3.28 -5.51
N ILE A 135 4.41 -2.19 -6.00
CA ILE A 135 5.17 -1.07 -6.54
C ILE A 135 5.96 -0.41 -5.43
N THR A 136 7.25 -0.22 -5.68
CA THR A 136 8.21 0.47 -4.81
C THR A 136 8.97 1.50 -5.64
N ARG A 137 9.77 2.33 -4.98
CA ARG A 137 10.71 3.22 -5.66
C ARG A 137 11.61 2.47 -6.66
N GLU A 138 11.93 1.21 -6.39
CA GLU A 138 12.99 0.50 -7.10
C GLU A 138 12.50 -0.15 -8.39
N ASN A 139 11.23 -0.55 -8.41
CA ASN A 139 10.61 -1.19 -9.57
C ASN A 139 9.63 -0.29 -10.32
N PHE A 140 9.35 0.92 -9.83
CA PHE A 140 8.39 1.83 -10.47
C PHE A 140 8.75 2.12 -11.94
N ALA A 141 9.99 2.52 -12.22
CA ALA A 141 10.42 2.84 -13.58
C ALA A 141 10.34 1.63 -14.52
N THR A 142 10.84 0.47 -14.09
CA THR A 142 10.76 -0.78 -14.85
C THR A 142 9.31 -1.18 -15.09
N SER A 143 8.43 -1.03 -14.09
CA SER A 143 7.02 -1.37 -14.23
C SER A 143 6.33 -0.52 -15.30
N ILE A 144 6.55 0.79 -15.29
CA ILE A 144 6.06 1.67 -16.36
C ILE A 144 6.68 1.30 -17.72
N GLY A 145 7.94 0.86 -17.72
CA GLY A 145 8.65 0.34 -18.89
C GLY A 145 8.05 -0.93 -19.49
N MET A 146 7.52 -1.84 -18.66
CA MET A 146 6.77 -3.03 -19.09
C MET A 146 5.48 -2.68 -19.86
N GLY A 147 5.02 -1.44 -19.76
CA GLY A 147 3.82 -0.97 -20.45
C GLY A 147 2.54 -1.04 -19.65
N VAL A 148 2.63 -1.37 -18.35
CA VAL A 148 1.46 -1.33 -17.48
C VAL A 148 1.06 0.12 -17.19
N ALA A 149 -0.23 0.42 -17.31
CA ALA A 149 -0.76 1.76 -17.07
C ALA A 149 -2.26 1.68 -16.73
N PRO A 150 -2.74 2.45 -15.73
CA PRO A 150 -1.96 3.13 -14.69
C PRO A 150 -1.31 2.14 -13.71
N ALA A 151 -0.21 2.54 -13.07
CA ALA A 151 0.36 1.84 -11.92
C ALA A 151 -0.15 2.45 -10.61
N THR A 152 -0.61 1.60 -9.69
CA THR A 152 -1.12 1.96 -8.35
C THR A 152 -0.06 1.61 -7.30
N VAL A 153 0.22 2.53 -6.38
CA VAL A 153 1.12 2.32 -5.23
C VAL A 153 0.28 2.32 -3.96
N CYS A 154 0.46 1.31 -3.10
CA CYS A 154 -0.28 1.20 -1.84
C CYS A 154 0.66 0.79 -0.69
N SER A 155 1.12 -0.47 -0.65
CA SER A 155 1.93 -1.00 0.47
C SER A 155 3.19 -0.19 0.75
N ASP A 156 3.87 0.36 -0.28
CA ASP A 156 5.04 1.21 -0.07
C ASP A 156 4.69 2.56 0.55
N LEU A 157 3.49 3.12 0.29
CA LEU A 157 3.04 4.39 0.88
C LEU A 157 2.66 4.24 2.36
N LEU A 158 2.44 3.02 2.84
CA LEU A 158 2.18 2.75 4.25
C LEU A 158 3.47 2.63 5.08
N GLN A 159 4.64 2.59 4.43
CA GLN A 159 5.94 2.53 5.09
C GLN A 159 6.38 3.92 5.59
N PRO A 160 7.37 4.00 6.50
CA PRO A 160 7.98 5.26 6.92
C PRO A 160 8.33 6.18 5.74
N GLY A 161 7.90 7.43 5.85
CA GLY A 161 7.97 8.45 4.79
C GLY A 161 6.66 8.68 4.05
N GLY A 162 5.68 7.79 4.16
CA GLY A 162 4.31 8.00 3.70
C GLY A 162 4.19 8.41 2.23
N TYR A 163 3.32 9.38 1.94
CA TYR A 163 3.19 9.99 0.62
C TYR A 163 4.48 10.66 0.11
N GLY A 164 5.40 11.04 1.00
CA GLY A 164 6.71 11.60 0.64
C GLY A 164 7.57 10.64 -0.18
N ARG A 165 7.25 9.34 -0.17
CA ARG A 165 7.90 8.30 -0.96
C ARG A 165 7.62 8.41 -2.45
N ILE A 166 6.57 9.10 -2.89
CA ILE A 166 6.20 9.26 -4.31
C ILE A 166 7.25 10.09 -5.07
N LYS A 167 7.70 11.21 -4.50
CA LYS A 167 8.68 12.12 -5.13
C LYS A 167 9.95 11.39 -5.60
N PRO A 168 10.64 10.58 -4.78
CA PRO A 168 11.82 9.86 -5.23
C PRO A 168 11.51 8.78 -6.28
N MET A 169 10.29 8.22 -6.34
CA MET A 169 9.90 7.30 -7.45
C MET A 169 9.84 8.04 -8.78
N LEU A 170 9.14 9.19 -8.80
CA LEU A 170 9.00 10.01 -10.01
C LEU A 170 10.35 10.58 -10.47
N LYS A 171 11.19 11.00 -9.51
CA LYS A 171 12.55 11.44 -9.81
C LYS A 171 13.37 10.33 -10.48
N ARG A 172 13.33 9.11 -9.93
CA ARG A 172 14.06 7.96 -10.51
C ARG A 172 13.58 7.64 -11.92
N LEU A 173 12.26 7.62 -12.17
CA LEU A 173 11.73 7.44 -13.53
C LEU A 173 12.25 8.53 -14.48
N THR A 174 12.19 9.79 -14.05
CA THR A 174 12.65 10.93 -14.88
C THR A 174 14.15 10.88 -15.16
N ASP A 175 14.96 10.49 -14.18
CA ASP A 175 16.42 10.36 -14.35
C ASP A 175 16.74 9.21 -15.32
N ASN A 176 16.10 8.04 -15.18
CA ASN A 176 16.24 6.93 -16.11
C ASN A 176 15.84 7.31 -17.56
N MET A 177 14.74 8.04 -17.73
CA MET A 177 14.29 8.50 -19.06
C MET A 177 15.32 9.44 -19.70
N LYS A 178 15.92 10.35 -18.92
CA LYS A 178 16.96 11.26 -19.41
C LYS A 178 18.22 10.50 -19.83
N GLU A 179 18.65 9.52 -19.03
CA GLU A 179 19.81 8.67 -19.36
C GLU A 179 19.57 7.87 -20.64
N ALA A 180 18.35 7.40 -20.86
CA ALA A 180 17.91 6.73 -22.08
C ALA A 180 17.69 7.68 -23.28
N GLY A 181 17.78 8.99 -23.10
CA GLY A 181 17.56 9.99 -24.16
C GLY A 181 16.10 10.13 -24.60
N VAL A 182 15.13 9.75 -23.76
CA VAL A 182 13.69 9.82 -24.05
C VAL A 182 12.99 10.85 -23.15
N ASN A 183 11.93 11.47 -23.66
CA ASN A 183 11.23 12.56 -22.97
C ASN A 183 9.74 12.29 -22.71
N ASP A 184 9.22 11.13 -23.11
CA ASP A 184 7.84 10.71 -22.88
C ASP A 184 7.74 9.21 -22.51
N LEU A 185 6.59 8.81 -21.96
CA LEU A 185 6.38 7.43 -21.51
C LEU A 185 6.35 6.42 -22.67
N ALA A 186 5.99 6.85 -23.88
CA ALA A 186 5.98 5.96 -25.04
C ALA A 186 7.41 5.61 -25.49
N GLY A 187 8.31 6.59 -25.50
CA GLY A 187 9.73 6.43 -25.71
C GLY A 187 10.37 5.57 -24.62
N TRP A 188 9.99 5.76 -23.35
CA TRP A 188 10.47 4.91 -22.26
C TRP A 188 10.11 3.44 -22.45
N ARG A 189 8.86 3.12 -22.81
CA ARG A 189 8.45 1.74 -23.08
C ARG A 189 9.19 1.14 -24.26
N ARG A 190 9.29 1.86 -25.39
CA ARG A 190 10.06 1.42 -26.56
C ARG A 190 11.52 1.15 -26.21
N HIS A 191 12.14 2.03 -25.41
CA HIS A 191 13.51 1.83 -24.94
C HIS A 191 13.66 0.53 -24.14
N GLU A 192 12.76 0.28 -23.19
CA GLU A 192 12.78 -0.94 -22.37
C GLU A 192 12.51 -2.20 -23.20
N TRP A 193 11.66 -2.11 -24.23
CA TRP A 193 11.45 -3.16 -25.22
C TRP A 193 12.72 -3.48 -26.00
N ASP A 194 13.33 -2.48 -26.63
CA ASP A 194 14.56 -2.65 -27.41
C ASP A 194 15.69 -3.25 -26.56
N ARG A 195 15.82 -2.79 -25.31
CA ARG A 195 16.77 -3.35 -24.34
C ARG A 195 16.51 -4.82 -24.05
N ALA A 196 15.25 -5.20 -23.79
CA ALA A 196 14.88 -6.59 -23.53
C ALA A 196 15.14 -7.48 -24.76
N LYS A 197 14.80 -7.01 -25.96
CA LYS A 197 15.08 -7.72 -27.21
C LYS A 197 16.58 -7.91 -27.44
N ALA A 198 17.39 -6.88 -27.20
CA ALA A 198 18.84 -6.95 -27.33
C ALA A 198 19.48 -7.95 -26.34
N ALA A 199 18.86 -8.14 -25.17
CA ALA A 199 19.26 -9.14 -24.18
C ALA A 199 18.72 -10.56 -24.46
N GLY A 200 17.98 -10.76 -25.55
CA GLY A 200 17.48 -12.07 -25.98
C GLY A 200 16.12 -12.47 -25.42
N PHE A 201 15.44 -11.58 -24.71
CA PHE A 201 14.09 -11.83 -24.20
C PHE A 201 13.02 -11.52 -25.25
N LEU A 202 11.81 -12.05 -25.06
CA LEU A 202 10.62 -11.76 -25.86
C LEU A 202 10.14 -10.33 -25.64
N GLY A 203 10.25 -9.80 -24.42
CA GLY A 203 9.86 -8.44 -24.07
C GLY A 203 10.29 -8.04 -22.64
N PRO A 204 9.95 -6.82 -22.21
CA PRO A 204 10.38 -6.27 -20.93
C PRO A 204 9.79 -6.98 -19.71
N VAL A 205 8.61 -7.62 -19.84
CA VAL A 205 8.00 -8.39 -18.76
C VAL A 205 8.82 -9.66 -18.46
N GLU A 206 9.16 -10.45 -19.48
CA GLU A 206 9.99 -11.65 -19.33
C GLU A 206 11.38 -11.29 -18.77
N ALA A 207 12.00 -10.22 -19.30
CA ALA A 207 13.29 -9.74 -18.82
C ALA A 207 13.24 -9.35 -17.33
N HIS A 208 12.17 -8.66 -16.90
CA HIS A 208 11.99 -8.30 -15.49
C HIS A 208 11.72 -9.54 -14.62
N LEU A 209 10.87 -10.47 -15.08
CA LEU A 209 10.62 -11.72 -14.37
C LEU A 209 11.90 -12.55 -14.18
N HIS A 210 12.77 -12.59 -15.20
CA HIS A 210 14.07 -13.21 -15.11
C HIS A 210 14.91 -12.60 -13.99
N GLU A 211 14.99 -11.27 -13.91
CA GLU A 211 15.73 -10.60 -12.84
C GLU A 211 15.15 -10.89 -11.44
N LEU A 212 13.83 -10.96 -11.32
CA LEU A 212 13.14 -11.23 -10.06
C LEU A 212 13.30 -12.67 -9.56
N THR A 213 13.51 -13.64 -10.45
CA THR A 213 13.52 -15.07 -10.13
C THR A 213 14.88 -15.75 -10.27
N LYS A 214 15.76 -15.21 -11.13
CA LYS A 214 17.05 -15.80 -11.48
C LYS A 214 18.21 -14.79 -11.48
N GLY A 215 17.92 -13.50 -11.61
CA GLY A 215 18.93 -12.43 -11.64
C GLY A 215 19.23 -11.84 -10.26
N GLU A 216 19.90 -10.68 -10.28
CA GLU A 216 20.40 -10.02 -9.06
C GLU A 216 19.27 -9.41 -8.22
N LEU A 217 18.12 -9.10 -8.83
CA LEU A 217 16.98 -8.54 -8.10
C LEU A 217 16.34 -9.55 -7.15
N ARG A 218 16.47 -10.86 -7.39
CA ARG A 218 15.88 -11.91 -6.55
C ARG A 218 16.15 -11.70 -5.06
N GLU A 219 17.39 -11.37 -4.68
CA GLU A 219 17.77 -11.15 -3.28
C GLU A 219 16.96 -10.03 -2.61
N LYS A 220 16.56 -8.99 -3.35
CA LYS A 220 15.73 -7.89 -2.82
C LYS A 220 14.27 -8.30 -2.60
N TYR A 221 13.83 -9.39 -3.23
CA TYR A 221 12.47 -9.92 -3.10
C TYR A 221 12.42 -11.18 -2.26
N HIS A 222 13.58 -11.75 -1.90
CA HIS A 222 13.69 -12.91 -1.05
C HIS A 222 13.31 -12.57 0.40
N HIS A 223 12.73 -13.54 1.11
CA HIS A 223 12.31 -13.42 2.51
C HIS A 223 13.40 -12.84 3.41
N GLU A 224 14.67 -13.23 3.21
CA GLU A 224 15.80 -12.75 4.02
C GLU A 224 15.96 -11.23 4.02
N ALA A 225 15.59 -10.53 2.94
CA ALA A 225 15.62 -9.07 2.88
C ALA A 225 14.47 -8.39 3.64
N HIS A 226 13.45 -9.16 4.05
CA HIS A 226 12.19 -8.68 4.66
C HIS A 226 11.84 -9.37 5.98
N LYS A 227 12.71 -10.25 6.49
CA LYS A 227 12.47 -11.02 7.72
C LYS A 227 12.47 -10.16 8.98
N ASP A 228 13.21 -9.06 8.94
CA ASP A 228 13.34 -8.14 10.05
C ASP A 228 12.15 -7.19 10.05
N GLY A 229 11.45 -7.14 11.19
CA GLY A 229 10.35 -6.19 11.39
C GLY A 229 10.83 -4.75 11.60
N PRO A 230 9.89 -3.81 11.78
CA PRO A 230 10.21 -2.45 12.19
C PRO A 230 11.05 -2.43 13.46
N ARG A 231 11.98 -1.46 13.54
CA ARG A 231 12.87 -1.30 14.71
C ARG A 231 12.04 -1.08 15.98
N GLN A 232 12.38 -1.81 17.03
CA GLN A 232 11.77 -1.72 18.36
C GLN A 232 12.77 -1.14 19.37
N VAL A 233 12.26 -0.51 20.42
CA VAL A 233 12.98 -0.03 21.59
C VAL A 233 12.32 -0.60 22.85
N ASP A 234 13.11 -0.76 23.90
CA ASP A 234 12.63 -1.22 25.21
C ASP A 234 12.02 -0.04 25.98
N HIS A 235 10.78 0.31 25.62
CA HIS A 235 10.04 1.43 26.20
C HIS A 235 8.53 1.22 25.99
N GLU A 236 7.74 1.34 27.07
CA GLU A 236 6.28 1.28 27.02
C GLU A 236 5.72 2.62 26.53
N LEU A 237 4.78 2.58 25.59
CA LEU A 237 4.17 3.80 25.06
C LEU A 237 3.23 4.41 26.11
N GLU A 238 3.44 5.69 26.44
CA GLU A 238 2.59 6.44 27.36
C GLU A 238 1.64 7.40 26.61
N MET A 239 0.61 7.93 27.30
CA MET A 239 -0.28 8.95 26.72
C MET A 239 0.51 10.23 26.38
N TRP A 240 1.27 10.72 27.35
CA TRP A 240 2.10 11.92 27.25
C TRP A 240 3.57 11.53 27.38
N GLY A 241 4.32 11.58 26.28
CA GLY A 241 5.68 11.05 26.21
C GLY A 241 5.80 9.86 25.27
N CYS A 242 6.85 9.88 24.44
CA CYS A 242 7.31 8.78 23.62
C CYS A 242 8.68 9.15 23.03
N VAL A 243 9.34 8.25 22.30
CA VAL A 243 10.63 8.55 21.63
C VAL A 243 10.55 9.63 20.53
N ALA A 244 9.35 10.16 20.26
CA ALA A 244 9.08 11.27 19.35
C ALA A 244 9.61 11.08 17.92
N CYS A 245 9.54 9.84 17.40
CA CYS A 245 10.00 9.44 16.08
C CYS A 245 9.17 9.99 14.89
N ASN A 246 7.94 10.45 15.13
CA ASN A 246 6.95 10.89 14.13
C ASN A 246 6.43 9.78 13.20
N PHE A 247 6.65 8.49 13.50
CA PHE A 247 6.13 7.43 12.64
C PHE A 247 4.60 7.43 12.61
N CYS A 248 3.90 7.57 13.74
CA CYS A 248 2.43 7.65 13.77
C CYS A 248 1.85 8.75 12.86
N VAL A 249 2.53 9.89 12.72
CA VAL A 249 2.14 10.98 11.80
C VAL A 249 2.47 10.60 10.35
N THR A 250 3.71 10.19 10.10
CA THR A 250 4.20 10.00 8.73
C THR A 250 3.66 8.74 8.03
N VAL A 251 3.26 7.72 8.79
CA VAL A 251 2.69 6.47 8.26
C VAL A 251 1.16 6.47 8.28
N CYS A 252 0.49 7.47 8.87
CA CYS A 252 -0.97 7.52 8.88
C CYS A 252 -1.49 7.84 7.47
N PRO A 253 -2.23 6.93 6.82
CA PRO A 253 -2.73 7.19 5.47
C PRO A 253 -3.84 8.25 5.45
N ASN A 254 -4.50 8.47 6.60
CA ASN A 254 -5.64 9.37 6.75
C ASN A 254 -5.27 10.71 7.39
N ASP A 255 -3.99 10.95 7.71
CA ASP A 255 -3.52 12.15 8.43
C ASP A 255 -4.20 12.36 9.81
N ALA A 256 -4.63 11.26 10.44
CA ALA A 256 -5.36 11.30 11.69
C ALA A 256 -4.51 11.64 12.91
N PHE A 257 -3.17 11.64 12.79
CA PHE A 257 -2.26 12.03 13.87
C PHE A 257 -1.75 13.44 13.66
N THR A 258 -1.91 14.29 14.66
CA THR A 258 -1.24 15.59 14.69
C THR A 258 -0.26 15.67 15.85
N LYS A 259 0.74 16.53 15.71
CA LYS A 259 1.77 16.78 16.72
C LYS A 259 1.59 18.17 17.31
N ILE A 260 1.76 18.29 18.62
CA ILE A 260 1.69 19.54 19.37
C ILE A 260 3.05 19.75 20.05
N PRO A 261 3.76 20.86 19.81
CA PRO A 261 4.99 21.16 20.53
C PRO A 261 4.74 21.21 22.04
N THR A 262 5.60 20.57 22.83
CA THR A 262 5.52 20.65 24.28
C THR A 262 5.98 22.04 24.73
N PRO A 263 5.15 22.83 25.43
CA PRO A 263 5.54 24.14 25.95
C PRO A 263 6.70 24.07 26.94
N ALA A 264 7.52 25.11 26.98
CA ALA A 264 8.63 25.19 27.93
C ALA A 264 8.11 25.28 29.38
N GLY A 265 8.61 24.41 30.25
CA GLY A 265 8.24 24.37 31.68
C GLY A 265 7.10 23.40 32.01
N MET A 266 6.52 22.72 31.02
CA MET A 266 5.53 21.67 31.25
C MET A 266 6.20 20.39 31.76
N GLU A 267 5.64 19.75 32.80
CA GLU A 267 6.14 18.48 33.37
C GLU A 267 5.68 17.26 32.57
N VAL A 268 5.87 17.27 31.25
CA VAL A 268 5.65 16.10 30.38
C VAL A 268 6.88 15.86 29.51
N ASP A 269 7.28 14.60 29.36
CA ASP A 269 8.49 14.28 28.63
C ASP A 269 8.30 14.39 27.10
N GLY A 270 9.38 14.70 26.42
CA GLY A 270 9.44 14.81 24.96
C GLY A 270 9.14 16.22 24.45
N ARG A 271 9.84 16.58 23.37
CA ARG A 271 9.74 17.91 22.70
C ARG A 271 8.38 18.19 22.05
N GLN A 272 7.57 17.15 21.84
CA GLN A 272 6.27 17.24 21.19
C GLN A 272 5.40 16.06 21.61
N GLN A 273 4.10 16.31 21.72
CA GLN A 273 3.07 15.32 21.98
C GLN A 273 2.32 14.99 20.70
N TYR A 274 1.65 13.83 20.68
CA TYR A 274 0.86 13.38 19.54
C TYR A 274 -0.56 13.13 19.99
N VAL A 275 -1.53 13.52 19.18
CA VAL A 275 -2.95 13.31 19.45
C VAL A 275 -3.63 12.75 18.21
N VAL A 276 -4.68 11.97 18.43
CA VAL A 276 -5.45 11.31 17.39
C VAL A 276 -6.72 12.11 17.12
N LEU A 277 -6.91 12.56 15.89
CA LEU A 277 -8.17 13.11 15.39
C LEU A 277 -9.07 11.93 14.99
N VAL A 278 -9.96 11.54 15.91
CA VAL A 278 -10.72 10.29 15.77
C VAL A 278 -11.62 10.31 14.55
N GLU A 279 -12.09 11.48 14.12
CA GLU A 279 -12.92 11.61 12.93
C GLU A 279 -12.24 11.12 11.65
N GLN A 280 -10.91 11.20 11.58
CA GLN A 280 -10.09 10.77 10.44
C GLN A 280 -9.53 9.35 10.62
N CYS A 281 -9.43 8.88 11.86
CA CYS A 281 -8.92 7.54 12.15
C CYS A 281 -9.95 6.48 11.77
N ASN A 282 -9.50 5.46 11.02
CA ASN A 282 -10.27 4.26 10.70
C ASN A 282 -9.74 3.01 11.41
N GLU A 283 -8.88 3.20 12.43
CA GLU A 283 -8.30 2.14 13.25
C GLU A 283 -7.56 1.06 12.41
N CYS A 284 -6.93 1.45 11.30
CA CYS A 284 -6.19 0.53 10.42
C CYS A 284 -4.93 -0.12 11.03
N GLY A 285 -4.49 0.31 12.22
CA GLY A 285 -3.33 -0.27 12.91
C GLY A 285 -1.96 0.06 12.30
N ASN A 286 -1.86 0.82 11.20
CA ASN A 286 -0.56 1.07 10.56
C ASN A 286 0.43 1.79 11.49
N CYS A 287 -0.05 2.71 12.33
CA CYS A 287 0.78 3.39 13.32
C CYS A 287 1.29 2.46 14.44
N MET A 288 0.53 1.41 14.79
CA MET A 288 0.94 0.39 15.76
C MET A 288 2.08 -0.46 15.19
N VAL A 289 1.96 -0.89 13.93
CA VAL A 289 2.98 -1.72 13.25
C VAL A 289 4.34 -1.02 13.23
N PHE A 290 4.37 0.30 12.99
CA PHE A 290 5.62 1.07 12.90
C PHE A 290 5.99 1.80 14.19
N CYS A 291 5.20 1.69 15.26
CA CYS A 291 5.59 2.20 16.55
C CYS A 291 6.83 1.43 17.02
N PRO A 292 7.92 2.11 17.41
CA PRO A 292 9.08 1.42 17.97
C PRO A 292 8.88 1.04 19.44
N GLU A 293 7.84 1.54 20.08
CA GLU A 293 7.55 1.34 21.50
C GLU A 293 6.42 0.32 21.69
N GLU A 294 6.38 -0.32 22.85
CA GLU A 294 5.33 -1.28 23.20
C GLU A 294 4.00 -0.56 23.43
N GLY A 295 3.05 -0.73 22.51
CA GLY A 295 1.70 -0.20 22.60
C GLY A 295 1.11 0.28 21.28
N ASP A 296 -0.21 0.48 21.22
CA ASP A 296 -0.89 1.04 20.06
C ASP A 296 -1.03 2.57 20.20
N PRO A 297 -0.35 3.38 19.37
CA PRO A 297 -0.50 4.82 19.40
C PRO A 297 -1.95 5.29 19.22
N ALA A 298 -2.76 4.60 18.42
CA ALA A 298 -4.14 5.01 18.14
C ALA A 298 -5.07 4.83 19.36
N GLN A 299 -4.68 3.97 20.31
CA GLN A 299 -5.45 3.72 21.54
C GLN A 299 -4.87 4.46 22.75
N ILE A 300 -3.54 4.56 22.83
CA ILE A 300 -2.83 5.14 23.98
C ILE A 300 -2.74 6.66 23.90
N LYS A 301 -2.45 7.23 22.71
CA LYS A 301 -2.33 8.69 22.56
C LYS A 301 -3.69 9.37 22.68
N PRO A 302 -3.76 10.61 23.21
CA PRO A 302 -5.01 11.32 23.45
C PRO A 302 -5.92 11.32 22.23
N ARG A 303 -7.15 10.84 22.41
CA ARG A 303 -8.15 10.72 21.34
C ARG A 303 -9.07 11.94 21.35
N LEU A 304 -8.93 12.80 20.37
CA LEU A 304 -9.74 14.01 20.20
C LEU A 304 -10.95 13.71 19.32
N PHE A 305 -12.12 14.10 19.82
CA PHE A 305 -13.40 14.05 19.14
C PHE A 305 -13.92 15.48 18.94
N PHE A 306 -14.58 15.69 17.82
CA PHE A 306 -15.36 16.90 17.51
C PHE A 306 -16.85 16.59 17.34
N ASP A 307 -17.19 15.32 17.13
CA ASP A 307 -18.58 14.85 17.04
C ASP A 307 -19.05 14.23 18.37
N GLU A 308 -20.11 14.80 18.95
CA GLU A 308 -20.68 14.36 20.22
C GLU A 308 -21.21 12.92 20.15
N SER A 309 -21.79 12.52 19.02
CA SER A 309 -22.38 11.19 18.87
C SER A 309 -21.30 10.10 18.84
N ARG A 310 -20.18 10.37 18.18
CA ARG A 310 -18.99 9.50 18.16
C ARG A 310 -18.32 9.45 19.53
N PHE A 311 -18.22 10.58 20.23
CA PHE A 311 -17.70 10.63 21.59
C PHE A 311 -18.56 9.79 22.54
N ALA A 312 -19.89 9.89 22.46
CA ALA A 312 -20.81 9.13 23.30
C ALA A 312 -20.75 7.61 23.06
N ALA A 313 -20.36 7.17 21.85
CA ALA A 313 -20.23 5.76 21.49
C ALA A 313 -18.88 5.14 21.91
N GLN A 314 -17.93 5.94 22.39
CA GLN A 314 -16.57 5.48 22.72
C GLN A 314 -16.51 4.78 24.09
N THR A 315 -15.62 3.79 24.20
CA THR A 315 -15.43 2.98 25.43
C THR A 315 -14.13 3.26 26.17
N GLY A 316 -13.13 3.87 25.51
CA GLY A 316 -11.82 4.19 26.08
C GLY A 316 -11.62 5.64 26.50
N GLN A 317 -10.36 6.04 26.72
CA GLN A 317 -9.98 7.44 26.91
C GLN A 317 -10.38 8.26 25.68
N ALA A 318 -10.96 9.44 25.92
CA ALA A 318 -11.39 10.35 24.88
C ALA A 318 -11.61 11.76 25.43
N PHE A 319 -11.43 12.74 24.55
CA PHE A 319 -11.63 14.15 24.82
C PHE A 319 -12.49 14.75 23.69
N LEU A 320 -13.70 15.21 24.02
CA LEU A 320 -14.54 16.01 23.14
C LEU A 320 -14.09 17.46 23.23
N LEU A 321 -13.75 18.05 22.08
CA LEU A 321 -13.46 19.46 21.91
C LEU A 321 -14.69 20.17 21.34
N SER A 322 -15.26 21.06 22.14
CA SER A 322 -16.40 21.89 21.74
C SER A 322 -15.98 23.34 21.65
N LYS A 323 -16.59 24.08 20.72
CA LYS A 323 -16.35 25.51 20.56
C LYS A 323 -17.20 26.30 21.55
N ASP A 324 -16.55 27.16 22.31
CA ASP A 324 -17.18 28.00 23.32
C ASP A 324 -17.01 29.48 22.93
N ASN A 325 -17.79 30.38 23.51
CA ASN A 325 -17.71 31.83 23.23
C ASN A 325 -16.30 32.38 23.52
N GLY A 326 -15.46 32.48 22.49
CA GLY A 326 -14.10 33.01 22.54
C GLY A 326 -12.99 31.97 22.78
N GLY A 327 -13.30 30.66 22.81
CA GLY A 327 -12.32 29.61 23.10
C GLY A 327 -12.83 28.19 22.80
N PHE A 328 -12.47 27.23 23.65
CA PHE A 328 -12.91 25.85 23.56
C PHE A 328 -13.12 25.24 24.95
N SER A 329 -14.06 24.30 25.06
CA SER A 329 -14.21 23.39 26.20
C SER A 329 -13.65 22.01 25.88
N ILE A 330 -13.26 21.29 26.94
CA ILE A 330 -12.85 19.90 26.88
C ILE A 330 -13.79 19.12 27.79
N THR A 331 -14.50 18.13 27.24
CA THR A 331 -15.20 17.10 28.02
C THR A 331 -14.45 15.78 27.84
N ALA A 332 -14.15 15.10 28.94
CA ALA A 332 -13.40 13.84 28.91
C ALA A 332 -14.24 12.66 29.40
N THR A 333 -13.94 11.46 28.91
CA THR A 333 -14.49 10.23 29.50
C THR A 333 -13.93 10.03 30.92
N PRO A 334 -14.59 9.22 31.78
CA PRO A 334 -14.10 8.96 33.14
C PRO A 334 -12.63 8.51 33.21
N GLN A 335 -12.18 7.77 32.19
CA GLN A 335 -10.81 7.27 32.07
C GLN A 335 -9.77 8.35 31.71
N ALA A 336 -10.21 9.51 31.22
CA ALA A 336 -9.36 10.59 30.72
C ALA A 336 -9.47 11.88 31.55
N GLY A 337 -10.31 11.89 32.60
CA GLY A 337 -10.62 13.10 33.37
C GLY A 337 -9.42 13.76 34.05
N SER A 338 -8.46 12.97 34.54
CA SER A 338 -7.21 13.46 35.16
C SER A 338 -6.30 14.20 34.17
N GLU A 339 -6.46 13.92 32.87
CA GLU A 339 -5.55 14.37 31.81
C GLU A 339 -6.01 15.68 31.14
N VAL A 340 -7.21 16.16 31.49
CA VAL A 340 -7.78 17.40 30.95
C VAL A 340 -6.88 18.63 31.17
N PRO A 341 -6.26 18.85 32.35
CA PRO A 341 -5.36 19.99 32.55
C PRO A 341 -4.17 19.97 31.59
N VAL A 342 -3.55 18.79 31.39
CA VAL A 342 -2.41 18.60 30.48
C VAL A 342 -2.81 18.91 29.04
N LEU A 343 -3.90 18.31 28.55
CA LEU A 343 -4.38 18.56 27.19
C LEU A 343 -4.74 20.03 26.95
N ARG A 344 -5.40 20.68 27.94
CA ARG A 344 -5.76 22.09 27.85
C ARG A 344 -4.52 22.97 27.70
N GLU A 345 -3.53 22.77 28.56
CA GLU A 345 -2.28 23.52 28.52
C GLU A 345 -1.54 23.34 27.18
N LEU A 346 -1.46 22.10 26.68
CA LEU A 346 -0.88 21.80 25.37
C LEU A 346 -1.60 22.52 24.22
N LEU A 347 -2.94 22.52 24.21
CA LEU A 347 -3.71 23.16 23.14
C LEU A 347 -3.62 24.70 23.21
N GLU A 348 -3.65 25.29 24.41
CA GLU A 348 -3.60 26.75 24.60
C GLU A 348 -2.22 27.36 24.32
N GLN A 349 -1.15 26.67 24.70
CA GLN A 349 0.22 27.15 24.57
C GLN A 349 0.91 26.61 23.31
N GLY A 350 0.72 25.34 22.99
CA GLY A 350 1.29 24.70 21.80
C GLY A 350 0.68 25.21 20.49
N GLY A 351 -0.60 25.57 20.48
CA GLY A 351 -1.27 26.16 19.31
C GLY A 351 -0.77 27.56 18.94
N LYS A 352 -0.27 28.33 19.92
CA LYS A 352 0.33 29.66 19.71
C LYS A 352 1.74 29.60 19.13
N ALA A 353 2.46 28.48 19.31
CA ALA A 353 3.81 28.30 18.79
C ALA A 353 3.85 27.93 17.29
N ILE A 354 2.71 27.56 16.70
CA ILE A 354 2.58 27.16 15.28
C ILE A 354 2.24 28.38 14.38
N THR A 355 1.77 29.47 14.97
CA THR A 355 1.39 30.72 14.27
C THR A 355 2.39 31.85 14.41
N GLY A 356 3.55 31.60 15.05
CA GLY A 356 4.64 32.55 15.26
C GLY A 356 5.79 32.41 14.27
#